data_AF-A0A9D6CLX1-F1
#
_entry.id   AF-A0A9D6CLX1-F1
#
_cell.length_a   1.000
_cell.length_b   1.000
_cell.length_c   1.000
_cell.angle_alpha   90.00
_cell.angle_beta   90.00
_cell.angle_gamma   90.00
#
_symmetry.space_group_name_H-M   'P 1'
#
loop_
_entity.id
_entity.type
_entity.pdbx_description
1 polymer ?
#
loop_
_entity_poly.entity_id
_entity_poly.type
_entity_poly.pdbx_seq_one_letter_code
_entity_poly.pdbx_strand_id
1 'polypeptide(L)'
;MTDQEIEQTLRRRGCPEHICVAGRDGLIEMYEDFVREVEEGYELGFEDYSNELDLRTIIGDLGLDEESAVQEADERLQALLIPTEEALWPDAPRRAFWTHGYPMNAGTELEQDLRRLGVISDDEESEESWSADDEDDDYVDDDEDESDDDYGNDDDDE
;
A
#
# COMPACT_ATOMS: atom_id res chain seq x y z
N MET A 1 32.02 13.18 -11.92
CA MET A 1 31.73 12.65 -13.27
C MET A 1 31.14 13.78 -14.10
N THR A 2 31.42 13.85 -15.40
CA THR A 2 30.75 14.78 -16.33
C THR A 2 29.46 14.17 -16.88
N ASP A 3 28.51 14.98 -17.35
CA ASP A 3 27.25 14.47 -17.94
C ASP A 3 27.49 13.54 -19.13
N GLN A 4 28.52 13.82 -19.93
CA GLN A 4 28.87 13.00 -21.08
C GLN A 4 29.46 11.62 -20.68
N GLU A 5 30.08 11.54 -19.50
CA GLU A 5 30.53 10.26 -18.92
C GLU A 5 29.36 9.49 -18.31
N ILE A 6 28.41 10.20 -17.68
CA ILE A 6 27.17 9.62 -17.14
C ILE A 6 26.35 9.00 -18.28
N GLU A 7 26.07 9.76 -19.35
CA GLU A 7 25.32 9.30 -20.53
C GLU A 7 25.95 8.04 -21.15
N GLN A 8 27.27 8.01 -21.32
CA GLN A 8 27.97 6.84 -21.86
C GLN A 8 27.90 5.63 -20.93
N THR A 9 27.94 5.86 -19.62
CA THR A 9 27.84 4.80 -18.61
C THR A 9 26.44 4.18 -18.64
N LEU A 10 25.40 5.01 -18.66
CA LEU A 10 24.00 4.59 -18.75
C LEU A 10 23.71 3.83 -20.04
N ARG A 11 24.18 4.33 -21.20
CA ARG A 11 24.04 3.62 -22.48
C ARG A 11 24.72 2.26 -22.48
N ARG A 12 25.91 2.14 -21.89
CA ARG A 12 26.62 0.86 -21.79
C ARG A 12 25.88 -0.14 -20.90
N ARG A 13 25.18 0.35 -19.89
CA ARG A 13 24.34 -0.43 -18.98
C ARG A 13 23.02 -0.87 -19.64
N GLY A 14 22.64 -0.25 -20.75
CA GLY A 14 21.40 -0.54 -21.48
C GLY A 14 20.19 0.24 -20.96
N CYS A 15 20.41 1.33 -20.22
CA CYS A 15 19.33 2.19 -19.75
C CYS A 15 18.57 2.83 -20.94
N PRO A 16 17.27 3.13 -20.79
CA PRO A 16 16.49 3.84 -21.80
C PRO A 16 17.12 5.16 -22.24
N GLU A 17 16.85 5.58 -23.49
CA GLU A 17 17.48 6.79 -24.05
C GLU A 17 17.14 8.06 -23.26
N HIS A 18 15.91 8.17 -22.75
CA HIS A 18 15.48 9.31 -21.94
C HIS A 18 16.27 9.42 -20.63
N ILE A 19 16.57 8.29 -19.96
CA ILE A 19 17.45 8.25 -18.78
C ILE A 19 18.89 8.63 -19.16
N CYS A 20 19.37 8.14 -20.31
CA CYS A 20 20.74 8.42 -20.74
C CYS A 20 21.00 9.91 -21.00
N VAL A 21 20.03 10.61 -21.60
CA VAL A 21 20.19 12.04 -21.97
C VAL A 21 19.83 13.00 -20.84
N ALA A 22 19.23 12.51 -19.75
CA ALA A 22 18.86 13.33 -18.59
C ALA A 22 20.07 14.01 -17.91
N GLY A 23 21.26 13.41 -18.04
CA GLY A 23 22.47 13.90 -17.38
C GLY A 23 22.38 13.81 -15.86
N ARG A 24 23.29 14.46 -15.13
CA ARG A 24 23.27 14.44 -13.67
C ARG A 24 22.00 15.06 -13.08
N ASP A 25 21.70 16.30 -13.47
CA ASP A 25 20.59 17.04 -12.88
C ASP A 25 19.24 16.39 -13.17
N GLY A 26 19.05 15.84 -14.38
CA GLY A 26 17.80 15.15 -14.72
C GLY A 26 17.61 13.83 -13.96
N LEU A 27 18.68 13.09 -13.65
CA LEU A 27 18.57 11.90 -12.80
C LEU A 27 18.12 12.25 -11.37
N ILE A 28 18.67 13.35 -10.83
CA ILE A 28 18.31 13.82 -9.49
C ILE A 28 16.86 14.32 -9.50
N GLU A 29 16.46 15.11 -10.49
CA GLU A 29 15.08 15.60 -10.64
C GLU A 29 14.08 14.45 -10.73
N MET A 30 14.36 13.42 -11.54
CA MET A 30 13.51 12.23 -11.63
C MET A 30 13.39 11.50 -10.29
N TYR A 31 14.48 11.42 -9.51
CA TYR A 31 14.44 10.81 -8.18
C TYR A 31 13.62 11.65 -7.18
N GLU A 32 13.77 12.98 -7.22
CA GLU A 32 12.97 13.88 -6.38
C GLU A 32 11.48 13.83 -6.73
N ASP A 33 11.14 13.74 -8.02
CA ASP A 33 9.79 13.58 -8.51
C ASP A 33 9.19 12.25 -8.03
N PHE A 34 9.92 11.15 -8.13
CA PHE A 34 9.51 9.85 -7.58
C PHE A 34 9.22 9.94 -6.08
N VAL A 35 10.11 10.54 -5.28
CA VAL A 35 9.90 10.68 -3.83
C VAL A 35 8.66 11.53 -3.54
N ARG A 36 8.38 12.57 -4.37
CA ARG A 36 7.14 13.34 -4.25
C ARG A 36 5.90 12.49 -4.58
N GLU A 37 5.94 11.67 -5.63
CA GLU A 37 4.83 10.75 -5.93
C GLU A 37 4.58 9.76 -4.79
N VAL A 38 5.66 9.27 -4.17
CA VAL A 38 5.57 8.45 -2.96
C VAL A 38 4.95 9.22 -1.80
N GLU A 39 5.24 10.51 -1.61
CA GLU A 39 4.57 11.32 -0.57
C GLU A 39 3.09 11.55 -0.82
N GLU A 40 2.70 11.72 -2.08
CA GLU A 40 1.30 11.99 -2.48
C GLU A 40 0.44 10.72 -2.46
N GLY A 41 1.06 9.55 -2.54
CA GLY A 41 0.41 8.24 -2.58
C GLY A 41 0.73 7.57 -3.91
N TYR A 42 1.64 6.60 -3.90
CA TYR A 42 2.14 5.99 -5.13
C TYR A 42 1.08 5.10 -5.79
N GLU A 43 0.55 5.51 -6.94
CA GLU A 43 -0.62 4.85 -7.56
C GLU A 43 -0.27 3.65 -8.47
N LEU A 44 0.99 3.54 -8.91
CA LEU A 44 1.41 2.50 -9.86
C LEU A 44 1.72 1.15 -9.18
N GLY A 45 1.93 0.11 -9.98
CA GLY A 45 2.19 -1.25 -9.51
C GLY A 45 3.64 -1.49 -9.05
N PHE A 46 3.93 -2.74 -8.67
CA PHE A 46 5.26 -3.13 -8.18
C PHE A 46 6.37 -3.02 -9.24
N GLU A 47 6.06 -3.32 -10.50
CA GLU A 47 7.05 -3.21 -11.59
C GLU A 47 7.55 -1.77 -11.74
N ASP A 48 6.63 -0.80 -11.83
CA ASP A 48 6.96 0.62 -11.89
C ASP A 48 7.72 1.07 -10.63
N TYR A 49 7.24 0.69 -9.44
CA TYR A 49 7.91 1.02 -8.18
C TYR A 49 9.36 0.50 -8.14
N SER A 50 9.58 -0.74 -8.60
CA SER A 50 10.92 -1.33 -8.66
C SER A 50 11.83 -0.64 -9.68
N ASN A 51 11.28 -0.16 -10.80
CA ASN A 51 12.03 0.61 -11.80
C ASN A 51 12.49 1.95 -11.24
N GLU A 52 11.62 2.65 -10.50
CA GLU A 52 12.00 3.92 -9.87
C GLU A 52 13.02 3.74 -8.73
N LEU A 53 12.95 2.62 -8.00
CA LEU A 53 14.01 2.29 -7.04
C LEU A 53 15.33 1.87 -7.71
N ASP A 54 15.30 1.33 -8.94
CA ASP A 54 16.51 1.08 -9.72
C ASP A 54 17.19 2.39 -10.12
N LEU A 55 16.43 3.47 -10.35
CA LEU A 55 16.99 4.82 -10.53
C LEU A 55 17.89 5.22 -9.35
N ARG A 56 17.47 4.93 -8.11
CA ARG A 56 18.30 5.20 -6.94
C ARG A 56 19.58 4.38 -6.90
N THR A 57 19.54 3.13 -7.37
CA THR A 57 20.72 2.27 -7.54
C THR A 57 21.67 2.84 -8.60
N ILE A 58 21.13 3.32 -9.72
CA ILE A 58 21.89 3.99 -10.79
C ILE A 58 22.59 5.24 -10.25
N ILE A 59 21.89 6.10 -9.50
CA ILE A 59 22.46 7.30 -8.86
C ILE A 59 23.65 6.93 -7.97
N GLY A 60 23.51 5.87 -7.17
CA GLY A 60 24.59 5.39 -6.31
C GLY A 60 25.80 4.86 -7.08
N ASP A 61 25.57 4.09 -8.14
CA ASP A 61 26.66 3.58 -8.98
C ASP A 61 27.41 4.66 -9.75
N LEU A 62 26.75 5.80 -10.03
CA LEU A 62 27.38 6.98 -10.61
C LEU A 62 28.15 7.82 -9.58
N GLY A 63 28.07 7.46 -8.29
CA GLY A 63 28.71 8.17 -7.18
C GLY A 63 28.06 9.52 -6.89
N LEU A 64 26.74 9.62 -7.08
CA LEU A 64 25.95 10.82 -6.84
C LEU A 64 25.24 10.79 -5.46
N ASP A 65 25.57 9.84 -4.57
CA ASP A 65 24.99 9.75 -3.22
C ASP A 65 25.32 10.95 -2.33
N GLU A 66 26.42 11.65 -2.62
CA GLU A 66 26.86 12.81 -1.84
C GLU A 66 26.16 14.12 -2.25
N GLU A 67 25.28 14.06 -3.24
CA GLU A 67 24.48 15.21 -3.67
C GLU A 67 23.42 15.54 -2.62
N SER A 68 23.33 16.81 -2.22
CA SER A 68 22.40 17.24 -1.15
C SER A 68 20.95 16.90 -1.50
N ALA A 69 20.53 17.12 -2.74
CA ALA A 69 19.18 16.79 -3.19
C ALA A 69 18.87 15.28 -3.09
N VAL A 70 19.86 14.42 -3.35
CA VAL A 70 19.71 12.97 -3.20
C VAL A 70 19.58 12.59 -1.72
N GLN A 71 20.37 13.21 -0.85
CA GLN A 71 20.30 12.97 0.60
C GLN A 71 18.96 13.43 1.19
N GLU A 72 18.51 14.63 0.81
CA GLU A 72 17.21 15.17 1.24
C GLU A 72 16.06 14.30 0.76
N ALA A 73 16.12 13.80 -0.49
CA ALA A 73 15.17 12.84 -1.03
C ALA A 73 15.23 11.48 -0.32
N ASP A 74 16.42 10.97 -0.01
CA ASP A 74 16.61 9.73 0.76
C ASP A 74 16.00 9.83 2.16
N GLU A 75 16.20 10.95 2.87
CA GLU A 75 15.62 11.18 4.20
C GLU A 75 14.09 11.20 4.15
N ARG A 76 13.51 11.86 3.14
CA ARG A 76 12.06 11.90 2.92
C ARG A 76 11.51 10.51 2.60
N LEU A 77 12.13 9.81 1.65
CA LEU A 77 11.74 8.45 1.29
C LEU A 77 11.81 7.53 2.51
N GLN A 78 12.92 7.54 3.25
CA GLN A 78 13.11 6.70 4.43
C GLN A 78 12.03 6.93 5.50
N ALA A 79 11.55 8.16 5.67
CA ALA A 79 10.47 8.49 6.60
C ALA A 79 9.10 7.94 6.16
N LEU A 80 8.93 7.58 4.89
CA LEU A 80 7.69 7.08 4.29
C LEU A 80 7.66 5.57 4.14
N LEU A 81 8.80 4.88 4.27
CA LEU A 81 8.87 3.44 4.07
C LEU A 81 8.55 2.66 5.35
N ILE A 82 7.74 1.61 5.21
CA ILE A 82 7.62 0.53 6.18
C ILE A 82 8.78 -0.44 5.94
N PRO A 83 9.67 -0.68 6.93
CA PRO A 83 10.80 -1.57 6.76
C PRO A 83 10.38 -3.03 6.63
N THR A 84 11.07 -3.78 5.77
CA THR A 84 10.91 -5.21 5.56
C THR A 84 12.18 -5.97 5.94
N GLU A 85 12.02 -7.22 6.40
CA GLU A 85 13.17 -8.07 6.74
C GLU A 85 13.88 -8.60 5.48
N GLU A 86 13.12 -8.81 4.42
CA GLU A 86 13.61 -9.27 3.13
C GLU A 86 13.61 -8.13 2.11
N ALA A 87 14.55 -8.20 1.17
CA ALA A 87 14.58 -7.26 0.07
C ALA A 87 13.38 -7.49 -0.86
N LEU A 88 12.86 -6.41 -1.45
CA LEU A 88 11.70 -6.46 -2.33
C LEU A 88 11.93 -7.32 -3.60
N TRP A 89 13.17 -7.44 -4.08
CA TRP A 89 13.53 -8.32 -5.19
C TRP A 89 14.89 -9.01 -4.99
N PRO A 90 15.14 -10.18 -5.62
CA PRO A 90 16.29 -11.05 -5.31
C PRO A 90 17.67 -10.43 -5.54
N ASP A 91 17.79 -9.58 -6.56
CA ASP A 91 19.05 -8.94 -6.97
C ASP A 91 19.27 -7.57 -6.33
N ALA A 92 18.40 -7.18 -5.38
CA ALA A 92 18.51 -5.91 -4.71
C ALA A 92 19.80 -5.79 -3.87
N PRO A 93 20.40 -4.59 -3.80
CA PRO A 93 21.50 -4.31 -2.89
C PRO A 93 21.12 -4.56 -1.42
N ARG A 94 21.67 -5.63 -0.82
CA ARG A 94 21.42 -6.12 0.55
C ARG A 94 21.57 -5.11 1.72
N ARG A 95 22.06 -3.90 1.47
CA ARG A 95 22.30 -2.87 2.50
C ARG A 95 21.66 -1.52 2.17
N ALA A 96 20.90 -1.45 1.08
CA ALA A 96 20.20 -0.25 0.67
C ALA A 96 18.84 -0.19 1.36
N PHE A 97 18.59 0.86 2.15
CA PHE A 97 17.34 1.01 2.89
C PHE A 97 16.12 1.04 1.94
N TRP A 98 16.27 1.67 0.77
CA TRP A 98 15.22 1.82 -0.25
C TRP A 98 14.80 0.49 -0.91
N THR A 99 15.52 -0.61 -0.67
CA THR A 99 15.15 -1.94 -1.18
C THR A 99 14.57 -2.87 -0.12
N HIS A 100 14.58 -2.43 1.14
CA HIS A 100 14.07 -3.17 2.30
C HIS A 100 12.92 -2.39 2.95
N GLY A 101 12.07 -1.79 2.12
CA GLY A 101 10.86 -1.15 2.58
C GLY A 101 9.97 -0.76 1.43
N TYR A 102 8.68 -0.62 1.72
CA TYR A 102 7.64 -0.19 0.79
C TYR A 102 6.90 1.03 1.37
N PRO A 103 6.29 1.88 0.54
CA PRO A 103 5.69 3.11 1.02
C PRO A 103 4.46 2.84 1.90
N MET A 104 4.35 3.57 3.02
CA MET A 104 3.22 3.49 3.96
C MET A 104 1.88 3.82 3.31
N ASN A 105 1.91 4.66 2.28
CA ASN A 105 0.78 5.13 1.49
C ASN A 105 0.81 4.52 0.09
N ALA A 106 1.22 3.25 -0.03
CA ALA A 106 1.09 2.49 -1.25
C ALA A 106 -0.36 2.55 -1.77
N GLY A 107 -0.51 2.85 -3.06
CA GLY A 107 -1.80 2.77 -3.73
C GLY A 107 -2.24 1.32 -3.90
N THR A 108 -3.51 1.15 -4.27
CA THR A 108 -4.15 -0.16 -4.34
C THR A 108 -3.42 -1.14 -5.27
N GLU A 109 -2.83 -0.68 -6.38
CA GLU A 109 -2.09 -1.55 -7.29
C GLU A 109 -0.81 -2.09 -6.64
N LEU A 110 0.00 -1.21 -6.04
CA LEU A 110 1.22 -1.61 -5.35
C LEU A 110 0.93 -2.54 -4.16
N GLU A 111 -0.08 -2.24 -3.34
CA GLU A 111 -0.47 -3.10 -2.22
C GLU A 111 -0.86 -4.51 -2.68
N GLN A 112 -1.65 -4.63 -3.74
CA GLN A 112 -2.05 -5.93 -4.29
C GLN A 112 -0.85 -6.73 -4.79
N ASP A 113 0.10 -6.08 -5.44
CA ASP A 113 1.32 -6.75 -5.90
C ASP A 113 2.21 -7.17 -4.72
N LEU A 114 2.36 -6.33 -3.69
CA LEU A 114 3.12 -6.67 -2.49
C LEU A 114 2.50 -7.87 -1.74
N ARG A 115 1.17 -7.96 -1.67
CA ARG A 115 0.46 -9.15 -1.14
C ARG A 115 0.73 -10.37 -2.00
N ARG A 116 0.62 -10.26 -3.33
CA ARG A 116 0.90 -11.36 -4.26
C ARG A 116 2.34 -11.88 -4.15
N LEU A 117 3.28 -10.99 -3.85
CA LEU A 117 4.68 -11.32 -3.63
C LEU A 117 4.97 -11.87 -2.23
N GLY A 118 3.99 -11.82 -1.32
CA GLY A 118 4.13 -12.27 0.07
C GLY A 118 4.97 -11.33 0.95
N VAL A 119 5.17 -10.08 0.51
CA VAL A 119 5.90 -9.06 1.27
C VAL A 119 5.05 -8.55 2.45
N ILE A 120 3.74 -8.45 2.25
CA ILE A 120 2.77 -8.09 3.28
C ILE A 120 1.73 -9.20 3.43
N SER A 121 1.36 -9.50 4.68
CA SER A 121 0.38 -10.53 5.01
C SER A 121 -1.04 -10.11 4.62
N ASP A 122 -1.87 -11.06 4.19
CA ASP A 122 -3.31 -10.89 3.94
C ASP A 122 -4.13 -10.84 5.24
N ASP A 123 -3.64 -10.13 6.26
CA ASP A 123 -4.28 -10.04 7.58
C ASP A 123 -5.49 -9.08 7.56
N GLU A 124 -6.33 -9.16 6.52
CA GLU A 124 -7.66 -8.55 6.48
C GLU A 124 -8.64 -9.42 5.68
N GLU A 125 -8.84 -10.67 6.11
CA GLU A 125 -10.16 -11.32 6.03
C GLU A 125 -10.53 -11.90 7.40
N SER A 126 -10.53 -11.04 8.42
CA SER A 126 -11.55 -11.16 9.46
C SER A 126 -12.84 -10.59 8.88
N GLU A 127 -13.39 -11.29 7.89
CA GLU A 127 -14.84 -11.34 7.77
C GLU A 127 -15.30 -11.85 9.13
N GLU A 128 -15.71 -10.95 10.02
CA GLU A 128 -16.69 -11.30 11.03
C GLU A 128 -17.90 -11.75 10.23
N SER A 129 -17.85 -13.06 9.95
CA SER A 129 -18.92 -13.92 9.48
C SER A 129 -20.18 -13.39 10.11
N TRP A 130 -21.01 -12.79 9.28
CA TRP A 130 -22.39 -12.52 9.62
C TRP A 130 -22.96 -13.84 10.11
N SER A 131 -23.15 -13.97 11.42
CA SER A 131 -23.89 -15.08 12.01
C SER A 131 -25.36 -14.91 11.64
N ALA A 132 -25.65 -15.15 10.37
CA ALA A 132 -26.98 -15.42 9.85
C ALA A 132 -27.11 -16.95 9.80
N ASP A 133 -27.33 -17.53 10.98
CA ASP A 133 -27.94 -18.84 11.16
C ASP A 133 -28.83 -18.64 12.41
N ASP A 134 -30.11 -18.31 12.22
CA ASP A 134 -31.19 -19.30 12.11
C ASP A 134 -31.27 -20.19 13.35
N GLU A 135 -31.88 -19.65 14.41
CA GLU A 135 -32.77 -20.46 15.24
C GLU A 135 -34.18 -19.87 15.07
N ASP A 136 -34.83 -20.35 14.00
CA ASP A 136 -36.24 -20.69 13.97
C ASP A 136 -36.58 -21.63 15.16
N ASP A 137 -37.86 -21.77 15.49
CA ASP A 137 -38.47 -22.43 16.67
C ASP A 137 -38.45 -21.56 17.96
N ASP A 138 -39.56 -21.14 18.59
CA ASP A 138 -40.90 -21.72 18.60
C ASP A 138 -41.96 -20.63 18.87
N TYR A 139 -42.74 -20.33 17.84
CA TYR A 139 -44.01 -19.62 17.96
C TYR A 139 -45.01 -20.58 18.62
N VAL A 140 -45.14 -20.51 19.96
CA VAL A 140 -46.24 -21.21 20.66
C VAL A 140 -47.42 -20.25 20.75
N ASP A 141 -48.24 -20.30 19.70
CA ASP A 141 -49.64 -19.89 19.74
C ASP A 141 -50.38 -21.04 20.45
N ASP A 142 -50.65 -20.88 21.75
CA ASP A 142 -51.62 -21.73 22.46
C ASP A 142 -52.73 -20.80 22.96
N ASP A 143 -53.79 -20.88 22.20
CA ASP A 143 -55.13 -20.34 22.37
C ASP A 143 -55.80 -20.92 23.64
N GLU A 144 -56.91 -20.29 24.05
CA GLU A 144 -57.89 -20.78 25.04
C GLU A 144 -57.57 -20.62 26.55
N ASP A 145 -58.15 -19.57 27.16
CA ASP A 145 -59.05 -19.82 28.30
C ASP A 145 -60.18 -18.79 28.33
N GLU A 146 -61.36 -19.30 27.98
CA GLU A 146 -62.66 -18.65 28.09
C GLU A 146 -62.96 -18.32 29.55
N SER A 147 -63.10 -17.04 29.89
CA SER A 147 -63.85 -16.62 31.07
C SER A 147 -65.11 -15.88 30.65
N ASP A 148 -66.09 -16.69 30.27
CA ASP A 148 -67.52 -16.40 30.33
C ASP A 148 -67.89 -16.27 31.83
N ASP A 149 -68.40 -15.12 32.25
CA ASP A 149 -69.32 -14.99 33.39
C ASP A 149 -69.95 -13.58 33.36
N ASP A 150 -70.99 -13.47 32.54
CA ASP A 150 -72.37 -13.22 32.97
C ASP A 150 -72.58 -12.54 34.35
N TYR A 151 -73.08 -11.30 34.36
CA TYR A 151 -74.44 -10.96 34.81
C TYR A 151 -74.54 -9.44 35.01
N GLY A 152 -75.44 -8.84 34.23
CA GLY A 152 -75.91 -7.48 34.44
C GLY A 152 -76.63 -7.37 35.79
N ASN A 153 -76.35 -6.30 36.52
CA ASN A 153 -77.18 -5.86 37.64
C ASN A 153 -78.05 -4.70 37.15
N ASP A 154 -79.26 -5.06 36.69
CA ASP A 154 -80.45 -4.22 36.78
C ASP A 154 -80.87 -4.16 38.26
N ASP A 155 -80.83 -2.97 38.83
CA ASP A 155 -81.64 -2.49 39.98
C ASP A 155 -81.58 -0.96 39.80
N ASP A 156 -82.61 -0.30 39.28
CA ASP A 156 -83.93 -0.02 39.88
C ASP A 156 -83.84 0.83 41.17
N ASP A 157 -84.88 1.64 41.36
CA ASP A 157 -85.10 2.67 42.38
C ASP A 157 -84.29 3.98 42.24
N GLU A 158 -84.87 5.19 42.28
CA GLU A 158 -86.26 5.70 42.36
C GLU A 158 -86.19 7.22 42.09
#